data_AF-A0A2J6QZD9-F1
#
_entry.id   AF-A0A2J6QZD9-F1
#
_cell.length_a   1.000
_cell.length_b   1.000
_cell.length_c   1.000
_cell.angle_alpha   90.00
_cell.angle_beta   90.00
_cell.angle_gamma   90.00
#
_symmetry.space_group_name_H-M   'P 1'
#
loop_
_entity.id
_entity.type
_entity.pdbx_description
1 polymer ?
#
loop_
_entity_poly.entity_id
_entity_poly.type
_entity_poly.pdbx_seq_one_letter_code
_entity_poly.pdbx_strand_id
1 'polypeptide(L)'
;MAGGRDPDEKFPANIALLQNDSMPASPSPKEFRPEGSHPEGSHPEGSHSEESHPWLAWAFKSSFLLLAHTISSVAISLAVALAINGYNAIDTSTPRYFDGKLHLRVSDVTTLVSVGLVINRFFTTAWAAITIWKFTVILEHHASPKLSDRRLLFMEKYKLPPWAKYPFQLPGGRWSWIIFLILLCILPQQFIAPLISGAVNWNPAFVPGSARILVNSTNPDSISGEFEQYTGYGASNIALRSQVISRALGFASLAWSDNSNILGNGTSLTGNGCRHVVNDDGLTSNSTLLNSIVPCIKIHSIDWQTSPSSVYPADFSQLSVLNNSLWLDSNVGQIMLFNPDLLWNSTTYPVSTPVSSVQTLSVSITKVNSFNNCTNPPPSFRFGNLNNISPYLSYSWYCCYGFANVTITAGVTTSPVSIYLSSTVVEDQTPIDQVTIKPNKWVQEALWLLPDLMNQLSFSNSSRFPTWDNLDGYAENVIRQAYLAAWDALSQTFDDTLAVNSTISTAIPAVSRIQASVSNTRVFAWLGVSLLISVSGLLLAVLPSIIGGLSSKVMEEIVKEAQDDGQEILNDFWCF
;
A
#
# COMPACT_ATOMS: atom_id res chain seq x y z
N MET A 1 -20.53 -17.47 41.13
CA MET A 1 -20.26 -18.86 40.72
C MET A 1 -19.06 -18.80 39.79
N ALA A 2 -17.83 -18.81 40.29
CA ALA A 2 -17.06 -19.89 40.91
C ALA A 2 -16.54 -20.93 39.89
N GLY A 3 -15.21 -21.04 39.83
CA GLY A 3 -14.43 -22.09 39.13
C GLY A 3 -13.54 -21.50 38.03
N GLY A 4 -12.21 -21.66 38.00
CA GLY A 4 -11.30 -22.48 38.79
C GLY A 4 -10.08 -22.84 37.93
N ARG A 5 -8.88 -22.48 38.46
CA ARG A 5 -7.48 -22.87 38.15
C ARG A 5 -7.17 -23.92 37.05
N ASP A 6 -6.27 -23.55 36.14
CA ASP A 6 -4.92 -24.09 35.79
C ASP A 6 -4.60 -25.59 36.06
N PRO A 7 -3.72 -26.27 35.24
CA PRO A 7 -2.33 -25.81 35.08
C PRO A 7 -1.49 -26.23 33.83
N ASP A 8 -0.33 -25.58 33.72
CA ASP A 8 1.00 -26.08 33.32
C ASP A 8 1.16 -26.89 32.01
N GLU A 9 1.61 -26.21 30.94
CA GLU A 9 2.22 -26.86 29.78
C GLU A 9 3.75 -26.66 29.77
N LYS A 10 4.46 -27.72 30.18
CA LYS A 10 5.92 -27.86 30.09
C LYS A 10 6.31 -28.27 28.67
N PHE A 11 7.02 -27.41 27.95
CA PHE A 11 7.75 -27.80 26.73
C PHE A 11 9.15 -28.32 27.08
N PRO A 12 9.58 -29.51 26.59
CA PRO A 12 10.96 -29.93 26.68
C PRO A 12 11.78 -29.29 25.55
N ALA A 13 12.83 -28.56 25.94
CA ALA A 13 13.89 -28.12 25.05
C ALA A 13 14.83 -29.30 24.73
N ASN A 14 14.78 -29.80 23.49
CA ASN A 14 15.83 -30.64 22.93
C ASN A 14 16.85 -29.75 22.21
N ILE A 15 17.93 -29.40 22.90
CA ILE A 15 19.11 -28.77 22.33
C ILE A 15 20.02 -29.89 21.80
N ALA A 16 20.08 -30.03 20.48
CA ALA A 16 21.10 -30.83 19.82
C ALA A 16 22.40 -30.02 19.77
N LEU A 17 23.39 -30.48 20.53
CA LEU A 17 24.80 -30.11 20.41
C LEU A 17 25.31 -30.55 19.04
N LEU A 18 25.64 -29.58 18.18
CA LEU A 18 26.58 -29.81 17.09
C LEU A 18 27.87 -29.03 17.36
N GLN A 19 28.92 -29.81 17.30
CA GLN A 19 30.29 -29.57 17.71
C GLN A 19 31.11 -29.27 16.45
N ASN A 20 31.99 -28.29 16.55
CA ASN A 20 33.13 -27.98 15.68
C ASN A 20 32.84 -27.67 14.20
N ASP A 21 33.26 -26.48 13.76
CA ASP A 21 34.42 -26.44 12.88
C ASP A 21 35.21 -25.13 12.97
N SER A 22 36.53 -25.34 12.97
CA SER A 22 37.64 -24.42 13.14
C SER A 22 37.71 -23.29 12.10
N MET A 23 37.92 -22.07 12.58
CA MET A 23 38.39 -20.91 11.79
C MET A 23 39.86 -21.12 11.35
N PRO A 24 40.21 -20.85 10.08
CA PRO A 24 41.59 -20.62 9.70
C PRO A 24 41.99 -19.16 9.96
N ALA A 25 43.20 -19.01 10.49
CA ALA A 25 43.84 -17.75 10.82
C ALA A 25 43.99 -16.82 9.62
N SER A 26 43.73 -15.53 9.85
CA SER A 26 44.04 -14.44 8.91
C SER A 26 45.56 -14.20 8.83
N PRO A 27 46.13 -14.03 7.63
CA PRO A 27 47.53 -13.64 7.48
C PRO A 27 47.71 -12.12 7.66
N SER A 28 48.71 -11.78 8.48
CA SER A 28 49.31 -10.45 8.61
C SER A 28 49.85 -9.93 7.27
N PRO A 29 49.60 -8.66 6.90
CA PRO A 29 50.34 -7.99 5.84
C PRO A 29 51.49 -7.14 6.40
N LYS A 30 52.68 -7.71 6.23
CA LYS A 30 53.98 -7.13 5.85
C LYS A 30 54.16 -5.61 5.91
N GLU A 31 55.01 -5.23 6.84
CA GLU A 31 55.88 -4.05 6.89
C GLU A 31 56.65 -3.88 5.56
N PHE A 32 56.52 -2.72 4.91
CA PHE A 32 57.29 -2.34 3.73
C PHE A 32 58.17 -1.14 4.08
N ARG A 33 59.47 -1.39 4.18
CA ARG A 33 60.54 -0.40 4.26
C ARG A 33 61.17 -0.29 2.87
N PRO A 34 61.47 0.92 2.37
CA PRO A 34 62.60 1.08 1.48
C PRO A 34 63.61 2.10 2.03
N GLU A 35 64.86 1.65 2.01
CA GLU A 35 66.06 2.48 2.07
C GLU A 35 66.22 3.35 0.82
N GLY A 36 66.89 4.49 1.02
CA GLY A 36 67.91 4.97 0.10
C GLY A 36 67.48 6.04 -0.91
N SER A 37 67.93 7.28 -0.66
CA SER A 37 69.07 7.89 -1.39
C SER A 37 68.98 9.42 -1.40
N HIS A 38 70.04 10.04 -0.90
CA HIS A 38 70.39 11.44 -1.11
C HIS A 38 70.65 11.70 -2.61
N PRO A 39 70.32 12.89 -3.10
CA PRO A 39 71.40 13.74 -3.59
C PRO A 39 71.28 15.21 -3.15
N GLU A 40 72.45 15.78 -2.87
CA GLU A 40 72.77 17.21 -2.89
C GLU A 40 72.31 17.88 -4.19
N GLY A 41 71.80 19.11 -4.10
CA GLY A 41 71.52 19.90 -5.29
C GLY A 41 70.86 21.26 -5.05
N SER A 42 71.69 22.25 -4.69
CA SER A 42 71.62 23.66 -5.08
C SER A 42 70.30 24.45 -4.95
N HIS A 43 70.27 25.31 -3.93
CA HIS A 43 69.46 26.52 -3.80
C HIS A 43 69.60 27.47 -5.00
N PRO A 44 68.48 28.07 -5.42
CA PRO A 44 68.42 29.52 -5.60
C PRO A 44 67.36 30.11 -4.66
N GLU A 45 67.82 31.00 -3.78
CA GLU A 45 66.99 31.94 -3.04
C GLU A 45 66.17 32.79 -4.00
N GLY A 46 64.85 32.71 -3.83
CA GLY A 46 63.86 33.57 -4.47
C GLY A 46 62.63 33.64 -3.57
N SER A 47 62.80 34.24 -2.38
CA SER A 47 61.75 34.45 -1.39
C SER A 47 60.74 35.49 -1.86
N HIS A 48 59.81 35.09 -2.72
CA HIS A 48 58.47 35.67 -2.64
C HIS A 48 57.82 35.07 -1.40
N SER A 49 57.84 35.82 -0.29
CA SER A 49 57.00 35.56 0.86
C SER A 49 55.55 35.57 0.37
N GLU A 50 55.02 34.39 0.09
CA GLU A 50 53.59 34.17 -0.09
C GLU A 50 52.97 34.62 1.23
N GLU A 51 52.44 35.85 1.25
CA GLU A 51 51.69 36.41 2.37
C GLU A 51 50.45 35.53 2.55
N SER A 52 50.61 34.39 3.21
CA SER A 52 49.52 33.53 3.63
C SER A 52 48.66 34.38 4.55
N HIS A 53 47.59 34.93 4.00
CA HIS A 53 46.76 35.89 4.68
C HIS A 53 46.21 35.25 5.99
N PRO A 54 46.66 35.67 7.18
CA PRO A 54 46.35 34.99 8.44
C PRO A 54 44.85 34.96 8.76
N TRP A 55 44.07 35.86 8.14
CA TRP A 55 42.61 35.88 8.25
C TRP A 55 41.91 34.71 7.55
N LEU A 56 42.46 34.19 6.44
CA LEU A 56 41.93 33.00 5.77
C LEU A 56 42.07 31.79 6.70
N ALA A 57 43.23 31.63 7.35
CA ALA A 57 43.45 30.55 8.32
C ALA A 57 42.44 30.61 9.49
N TRP A 58 42.11 31.81 9.99
CA TRP A 58 41.11 32.00 11.04
C TRP A 58 39.66 31.75 10.59
N ALA A 59 39.32 32.09 9.34
CA ALA A 59 38.02 31.75 8.76
C ALA A 59 37.90 30.24 8.51
N PHE A 60 38.97 29.61 8.01
CA PHE A 60 39.00 28.19 7.68
C PHE A 60 39.15 27.27 8.88
N LYS A 61 39.68 27.73 10.03
CA LYS A 61 39.79 26.89 11.23
C LYS A 61 38.43 26.35 11.71
N SER A 62 37.33 27.06 11.44
CA SER A 62 35.96 26.63 11.75
C SER A 62 35.20 25.99 10.57
N SER A 63 35.81 25.90 9.38
CA SER A 63 35.12 25.41 8.16
C SER A 63 34.75 23.93 8.23
N PHE A 64 35.48 23.14 9.03
CA PHE A 64 35.21 21.72 9.20
C PHE A 64 33.82 21.46 9.79
N LEU A 65 33.29 22.35 10.64
CA LEU A 65 31.94 22.24 11.20
C LEU A 65 30.86 22.41 10.12
N LEU A 66 31.06 23.38 9.22
CA LEU A 66 30.17 23.59 8.08
C LEU A 66 30.22 22.44 7.09
N LEU A 67 31.42 21.92 6.81
CA LEU A 67 31.61 20.76 5.95
C LEU A 67 30.95 19.53 6.55
N ALA A 68 31.16 19.26 7.84
CA ALA A 68 30.52 18.18 8.57
C ALA A 68 28.99 18.30 8.58
N HIS A 69 28.45 19.50 8.85
CA HIS A 69 27.01 19.76 8.75
C HIS A 69 26.48 19.51 7.35
N THR A 70 27.15 20.04 6.31
CA THR A 70 26.72 19.90 4.91
C THR A 70 26.69 18.43 4.50
N ILE A 71 27.75 17.69 4.80
CA ILE A 71 27.84 16.26 4.52
C ILE A 71 26.75 15.50 5.27
N SER A 72 26.56 15.79 6.57
CA SER A 72 25.51 15.16 7.39
C SER A 72 24.12 15.44 6.84
N SER A 73 23.81 16.69 6.49
CA SER A 73 22.52 17.09 5.90
C SER A 73 22.25 16.40 4.56
N VAL A 74 23.24 16.32 3.68
CA VAL A 74 23.13 15.60 2.41
C VAL A 74 22.93 14.11 2.65
N ALA A 75 23.73 13.50 3.52
CA ALA A 75 23.65 12.08 3.84
C ALA A 75 22.29 11.68 4.44
N ILE A 76 21.77 12.46 5.40
CA ILE A 76 20.45 12.23 6.00
C ILE A 76 19.36 12.35 4.92
N SER A 77 19.42 13.39 4.09
CA SER A 77 18.41 13.61 3.04
C SER A 77 18.39 12.46 2.02
N LEU A 78 19.56 12.01 1.58
CA LEU A 78 19.67 10.87 0.66
C LEU A 78 19.23 9.56 1.31
N ALA A 79 19.58 9.33 2.58
CA ALA A 79 19.14 8.13 3.30
C ALA A 79 17.60 8.10 3.42
N VAL A 80 16.97 9.22 3.77
CA VAL A 80 15.50 9.29 3.85
C VAL A 80 14.85 9.14 2.48
N ALA A 81 15.35 9.84 1.46
CA ALA A 81 14.75 9.79 0.11
C ALA A 81 14.93 8.44 -0.60
N LEU A 82 16.08 7.78 -0.42
CA LEU A 82 16.45 6.59 -1.19
C LEU A 82 16.34 5.29 -0.41
N ALA A 83 16.77 5.27 0.86
CA ALA A 83 16.80 4.04 1.65
C ALA A 83 15.50 3.79 2.44
N ILE A 84 14.84 4.87 2.90
CA ILE A 84 13.59 4.75 3.66
C ILE A 84 12.37 4.68 2.73
N ASN A 85 12.39 5.36 1.58
CA ASN A 85 11.23 5.33 0.68
C ASN A 85 10.96 3.91 0.14
N GLY A 86 9.75 3.40 0.35
CA GLY A 86 9.35 2.04 0.00
C GLY A 86 9.82 0.97 0.98
N TYR A 87 10.54 1.33 2.06
CA TYR A 87 11.00 0.38 3.06
C TYR A 87 9.82 -0.26 3.80
N ASN A 88 9.80 -1.59 3.85
CA ASN A 88 8.77 -2.37 4.54
C ASN A 88 9.23 -2.68 5.97
N ALA A 89 8.80 -1.86 6.92
CA ALA A 89 9.08 -2.10 8.33
C ALA A 89 8.27 -3.29 8.86
N ILE A 90 8.90 -4.05 9.74
CA ILE A 90 8.27 -5.19 10.42
C ILE A 90 7.44 -4.72 11.61
N ASP A 91 6.46 -5.52 11.97
CA ASP A 91 5.63 -5.32 13.16
C ASP A 91 6.36 -5.80 14.43
N THR A 92 5.64 -5.74 15.57
CA THR A 92 6.18 -6.20 16.86
C THR A 92 6.18 -7.73 17.01
N SER A 93 5.35 -8.43 16.23
CA SER A 93 5.21 -9.90 16.23
C SER A 93 6.35 -10.61 15.49
N THR A 94 6.87 -9.99 14.43
CA THR A 94 7.95 -10.58 13.62
C THR A 94 9.30 -10.44 14.35
N PRO A 95 10.13 -11.50 14.38
CA PRO A 95 11.50 -11.39 14.89
C PRO A 95 12.34 -10.41 14.03
N ARG A 96 13.25 -9.67 14.66
CA ARG A 96 14.10 -8.66 13.99
C ARG A 96 15.08 -9.27 13.00
N TYR A 97 15.55 -10.49 13.28
CA TYR A 97 16.40 -11.25 12.37
C TYR A 97 15.56 -12.35 11.73
N PHE A 98 15.42 -12.28 10.42
CA PHE A 98 14.76 -13.30 9.63
C PHE A 98 15.49 -13.45 8.30
N ASP A 99 15.73 -14.68 7.87
CA ASP A 99 16.49 -14.98 6.64
C ASP A 99 17.91 -14.34 6.60
N GLY A 100 18.59 -14.32 7.76
CA GLY A 100 19.93 -13.75 7.89
C GLY A 100 20.01 -12.22 7.73
N LYS A 101 18.86 -11.53 7.60
CA LYS A 101 18.79 -10.07 7.44
C LYS A 101 18.16 -9.42 8.67
N LEU A 102 18.72 -8.27 9.04
CA LEU A 102 18.12 -7.41 10.06
C LEU A 102 17.01 -6.59 9.43
N HIS A 103 15.79 -6.77 9.92
CA HIS A 103 14.65 -5.95 9.58
C HIS A 103 14.36 -4.97 10.72
N LEU A 104 14.24 -3.70 10.36
CA LEU A 104 14.00 -2.59 11.27
C LEU A 104 12.50 -2.38 11.46
N ARG A 105 12.12 -2.05 12.69
CA ARG A 105 10.77 -1.55 13.00
C ARG A 105 10.67 -0.07 12.68
N VAL A 106 9.43 0.42 12.57
CA VAL A 106 9.13 1.85 12.44
C VAL A 106 9.89 2.67 13.48
N SER A 107 9.85 2.25 14.74
CA SER A 107 10.53 2.91 15.86
C SER A 107 12.04 2.98 15.69
N ASP A 108 12.66 1.93 15.14
CA ASP A 108 14.11 1.90 14.95
C ASP A 108 14.52 2.89 13.85
N VAL A 109 13.78 2.92 12.73
CA VAL A 109 14.01 3.86 11.62
C VAL A 109 13.81 5.31 12.06
N THR A 110 12.72 5.62 12.76
CA THR A 110 12.46 6.99 13.26
C THR A 110 13.50 7.43 14.29
N THR A 111 14.02 6.49 15.09
CA THR A 111 15.09 6.78 16.06
C THR A 111 16.39 7.10 15.34
N LEU A 112 16.77 6.35 14.31
CA LEU A 112 17.96 6.64 13.50
C LEU A 112 17.88 8.01 12.83
N VAL A 113 16.72 8.37 12.28
CA VAL A 113 16.49 9.73 11.72
C VAL A 113 16.64 10.80 12.82
N SER A 114 16.11 10.55 14.02
CA SER A 114 16.21 11.46 15.16
C SER A 114 17.66 11.64 15.63
N VAL A 115 18.45 10.57 15.69
CA VAL A 115 19.88 10.62 16.00
C VAL A 115 20.63 11.47 14.96
N GLY A 116 20.35 11.25 13.68
CA GLY A 116 20.92 12.08 12.61
C GLY A 116 20.59 13.57 12.77
N LEU A 117 19.33 13.88 13.10
CA LEU A 117 18.90 15.25 13.39
C LEU A 117 19.61 15.88 14.58
N VAL A 118 19.86 15.12 15.66
CA VAL A 118 20.59 15.60 16.84
C VAL A 118 22.05 15.92 16.48
N ILE A 119 22.71 15.07 15.71
CA ILE A 119 24.08 15.31 15.22
C ILE A 119 24.11 16.58 14.35
N ASN A 120 23.16 16.73 13.42
CA ASN A 120 23.09 17.92 12.58
C ASN A 120 22.84 19.20 13.41
N ARG A 121 21.98 19.11 14.43
CA ARG A 121 21.72 20.20 15.37
C ARG A 121 22.99 20.59 16.14
N PHE A 122 23.78 19.62 16.60
CA PHE A 122 25.04 19.88 17.30
C PHE A 122 25.98 20.75 16.44
N PHE A 123 26.21 20.36 15.17
CA PHE A 123 27.04 21.15 14.26
C PHE A 123 26.46 22.54 14.00
N THR A 124 25.15 22.64 13.84
CA THR A 124 24.44 23.92 13.68
C THR A 124 24.68 24.83 14.89
N THR A 125 24.49 24.32 16.11
CA THR A 125 24.65 25.10 17.34
C THR A 125 26.08 25.52 17.58
N ALA A 126 27.05 24.64 17.32
CA ALA A 126 28.48 24.95 17.44
C ALA A 126 28.88 26.04 16.43
N TRP A 127 28.44 25.91 15.17
CA TRP A 127 28.67 26.93 14.15
C TRP A 127 28.03 28.27 14.51
N ALA A 128 26.79 28.26 14.97
CA ALA A 128 26.07 29.46 15.38
C ALA A 128 26.78 30.17 16.54
N ALA A 129 27.24 29.44 17.56
CA ALA A 129 27.98 29.99 18.69
C ALA A 129 29.29 30.66 18.24
N ILE A 130 30.08 30.00 17.39
CA ILE A 130 31.31 30.57 16.83
C ILE A 130 31.01 31.81 16.00
N THR A 131 29.97 31.76 15.17
CA THR A 131 29.58 32.90 14.31
C THR A 131 29.14 34.10 15.13
N ILE A 132 28.34 33.88 16.17
CA ILE A 132 27.91 34.94 17.10
C ILE A 132 29.11 35.53 17.84
N TRP A 133 30.02 34.69 18.33
CA TRP A 133 31.26 35.13 18.96
C TRP A 133 32.07 36.04 18.02
N LYS A 134 32.31 35.57 16.77
CA LYS A 134 33.00 36.35 15.74
C LYS A 134 32.32 37.69 15.47
N PHE A 135 31.00 37.73 15.47
CA PHE A 135 30.26 38.99 15.30
C PHE A 135 30.39 39.93 16.49
N THR A 136 30.38 39.44 17.73
CA THR A 136 30.61 40.27 18.91
C THR A 136 31.95 40.98 18.81
N VAL A 137 33.01 40.23 18.51
CA VAL A 137 34.38 40.77 18.36
C VAL A 137 34.48 41.78 17.22
N ILE A 138 33.91 41.48 16.05
CA ILE A 138 33.90 42.39 14.90
C ILE A 138 33.14 43.68 15.23
N LEU A 139 31.99 43.57 15.91
CA LEU A 139 31.18 44.73 16.30
C LEU A 139 31.88 45.58 17.35
N GLU A 140 32.58 44.98 18.30
CA GLU A 140 33.37 45.68 19.31
C GLU A 140 34.49 46.51 18.67
N HIS A 141 35.23 45.93 17.72
CA HIS A 141 36.36 46.60 17.07
C HIS A 141 35.96 47.67 16.05
N HIS A 142 34.82 47.52 15.37
CA HIS A 142 34.37 48.47 14.33
C HIS A 142 33.28 49.45 14.78
N ALA A 143 32.68 49.26 15.95
CA ALA A 143 31.83 50.27 16.54
C ALA A 143 32.69 51.53 16.80
N SER A 144 32.39 52.64 16.11
CA SER A 144 32.97 53.94 16.49
C SER A 144 32.79 54.14 18.00
N PRO A 145 33.71 54.79 18.74
CA PRO A 145 33.63 54.95 20.20
C PRO A 145 32.35 55.66 20.71
N LYS A 146 31.52 56.19 19.80
CA LYS A 146 30.18 56.74 20.07
C LYS A 146 29.02 55.74 19.92
N LEU A 147 29.25 54.52 19.42
CA LEU A 147 28.30 53.40 19.47
C LEU A 147 28.27 52.79 20.88
N SER A 148 27.99 53.69 21.83
CA SER A 148 27.41 53.55 23.15
C SER A 148 27.47 52.15 23.77
N ASP A 149 28.18 52.04 24.89
CA ASP A 149 28.07 51.00 25.92
C ASP A 149 26.63 50.50 26.10
N ARG A 150 25.63 51.37 25.90
CA ARG A 150 24.20 51.06 25.97
C ARG A 150 23.69 50.05 24.92
N ARG A 151 24.36 49.86 23.79
CA ARG A 151 24.04 48.84 22.76
C ARG A 151 24.71 47.52 23.10
N LEU A 152 25.98 47.54 23.53
CA LEU A 152 26.67 46.35 24.03
C LEU A 152 26.00 45.82 25.30
N LEU A 153 25.68 46.67 26.27
CA LEU A 153 24.89 46.33 27.46
C LEU A 153 23.51 45.77 27.11
N PHE A 154 22.89 46.22 26.01
CA PHE A 154 21.62 45.64 25.55
C PHE A 154 21.81 44.23 25.00
N MET A 155 22.83 44.01 24.16
CA MET A 155 23.18 42.67 23.65
C MET A 155 23.58 41.73 24.79
N GLU A 156 24.35 42.22 25.74
CA GLU A 156 24.81 41.46 26.90
C GLU A 156 23.64 41.05 27.80
N LYS A 157 22.75 42.00 28.11
CA LYS A 157 21.59 41.80 29.00
C LYS A 157 20.49 40.95 28.37
N TYR A 158 20.17 41.18 27.10
CA TYR A 158 19.02 40.56 26.44
C TYR A 158 19.38 39.44 25.45
N LYS A 159 20.68 39.25 25.16
CA LYS A 159 21.18 38.29 24.15
C LYS A 159 20.51 38.47 22.77
N LEU A 160 20.11 39.70 22.46
CA LEU A 160 19.45 40.09 21.21
C LEU A 160 20.33 41.07 20.43
N PRO A 161 20.29 41.03 19.09
CA PRO A 161 21.08 41.95 18.28
C PRO A 161 20.61 43.41 18.45
N PRO A 162 21.49 44.42 18.20
CA PRO A 162 21.20 45.82 18.48
C PRO A 162 19.94 46.38 17.81
N TRP A 163 19.57 45.85 16.64
CA TRP A 163 18.39 46.28 15.86
C TRP A 163 17.07 45.74 16.40
N ALA A 164 17.08 44.74 17.29
CA ALA A 164 15.89 44.20 17.94
C ALA A 164 15.36 45.12 19.07
N LYS A 165 16.12 46.17 19.43
CA LYS A 165 15.71 47.16 20.44
C LYS A 165 14.57 48.02 19.90
N TYR A 166 13.45 48.09 20.62
CA TYR A 166 12.33 48.96 20.27
C TYR A 166 12.69 50.46 20.41
N PRO A 167 12.30 51.35 19.47
CA PRO A 167 11.65 51.03 18.18
C PRO A 167 12.63 50.33 17.23
N PHE A 168 12.18 49.25 16.57
CA PHE A 168 13.03 48.43 15.71
C PHE A 168 13.78 49.31 14.70
N GLN A 169 15.11 49.34 14.81
CA GLN A 169 15.97 50.13 13.92
C GLN A 169 16.49 49.21 12.81
N LEU A 170 16.33 49.59 11.55
CA LEU A 170 16.95 48.83 10.45
C LEU A 170 18.49 48.84 10.60
N PRO A 171 19.19 47.75 10.22
CA PRO A 171 20.64 47.70 10.27
C PRO A 171 21.26 48.86 9.46
N GLY A 172 22.05 49.68 10.14
CA GLY A 172 22.73 50.84 9.55
C GLY A 172 24.06 50.44 8.95
N GLY A 173 24.25 50.68 7.65
CA GLY A 173 25.50 50.38 6.94
C GLY A 173 25.57 48.96 6.38
N ARG A 174 26.47 48.76 5.40
CA ARG A 174 26.57 47.50 4.63
C ARG A 174 26.93 46.29 5.53
N TRP A 175 27.70 46.49 6.59
CA TRP A 175 28.13 45.44 7.53
C TRP A 175 27.00 44.85 8.33
N SER A 176 26.17 45.70 8.92
CA SER A 176 25.04 45.26 9.72
C SER A 176 24.03 44.48 8.87
N TRP A 177 23.91 44.80 7.57
CA TRP A 177 23.12 44.00 6.62
C TRP A 177 23.71 42.62 6.37
N ILE A 178 25.03 42.48 6.19
CA ILE A 178 25.66 41.16 5.98
C ILE A 178 25.52 40.30 7.25
N ILE A 179 25.79 40.87 8.43
CA ILE A 179 25.61 40.17 9.72
C ILE A 179 24.15 39.75 9.90
N PHE A 180 23.20 40.64 9.60
CA PHE A 180 21.78 40.34 9.64
C PHE A 180 21.41 39.19 8.70
N LEU A 181 21.92 39.18 7.47
CA LEU A 181 21.69 38.09 6.51
C LEU A 181 22.27 36.75 6.99
N ILE A 182 23.48 36.74 7.56
CA ILE A 182 24.08 35.53 8.13
C ILE A 182 23.22 34.98 9.27
N LEU A 183 22.78 35.84 10.20
CA LEU A 183 21.89 35.46 11.29
C LEU A 183 20.53 34.96 10.76
N LEU A 184 20.00 35.57 9.71
CA LEU A 184 18.78 35.14 9.04
C LEU A 184 18.93 33.75 8.39
N CYS A 185 20.09 33.41 7.85
CA CYS A 185 20.37 32.07 7.32
C CYS A 185 20.47 30.99 8.42
N ILE A 186 20.93 31.36 9.62
CA ILE A 186 21.08 30.45 10.77
C ILE A 186 19.75 30.25 11.50
N LEU A 187 18.88 31.26 11.55
CA LEU A 187 17.66 31.25 12.35
C LEU A 187 16.69 30.08 12.02
N PRO A 188 16.36 29.76 10.76
CA PRO A 188 15.44 28.67 10.44
C PRO A 188 15.91 27.30 10.92
N GLN A 189 17.22 27.10 11.10
CA GLN A 189 17.80 25.79 11.41
C GLN A 189 17.27 25.16 12.70
N GLN A 190 16.86 25.98 13.67
CA GLN A 190 16.30 25.48 14.93
C GLN A 190 14.87 24.94 14.79
N PHE A 191 14.17 25.26 13.70
CA PHE A 191 12.74 24.99 13.52
C PHE A 191 12.44 24.02 12.38
N ILE A 192 13.44 23.59 11.61
CA ILE A 192 13.22 22.77 10.41
C ILE A 192 13.15 21.27 10.68
N ALA A 193 13.55 20.78 11.86
CA ALA A 193 13.53 19.35 12.18
C ALA A 193 12.18 18.64 11.90
N PRO A 194 11.00 19.26 12.16
CA PRO A 194 9.70 18.68 11.80
C PRO A 194 9.50 18.41 10.30
N LEU A 195 10.19 19.13 9.40
CA LEU A 195 10.04 18.92 7.95
C LEU A 195 10.50 17.51 7.55
N ILE A 196 11.66 17.07 8.05
CA ILE A 196 12.19 15.75 7.70
C ILE A 196 11.59 14.63 8.55
N SER A 197 11.33 14.86 9.85
CA SER A 197 10.65 13.85 10.67
C SER A 197 9.21 13.60 10.20
N GLY A 198 8.53 14.65 9.72
CA GLY A 198 7.22 14.56 9.08
C GLY A 198 7.26 14.23 7.59
N ALA A 199 8.42 13.97 6.99
CA ALA A 199 8.51 13.58 5.59
C ALA A 199 8.16 12.09 5.37
N VAL A 200 8.28 11.26 6.40
CA VAL A 200 8.03 9.82 6.32
C VAL A 200 6.62 9.52 6.81
N ASN A 201 5.77 9.05 5.90
CA ASN A 201 4.45 8.50 6.21
C ASN A 201 4.55 6.97 6.28
N TRP A 202 3.81 6.36 7.19
CA TRP A 202 3.82 4.93 7.42
C TRP A 202 2.46 4.35 7.06
N ASN A 203 2.40 3.68 5.91
CA ASN A 203 1.16 3.15 5.36
C ASN A 203 1.07 1.63 5.59
N PRO A 204 -0.12 1.08 5.87
CA PRO A 204 -0.30 -0.36 5.88
C PRO A 204 0.00 -0.93 4.49
N ALA A 205 0.77 -2.02 4.45
CA ALA A 205 1.11 -2.73 3.23
C ALA A 205 1.13 -4.23 3.51
N PHE A 206 0.94 -5.03 2.47
CA PHE A 206 1.07 -6.48 2.54
C PHE A 206 2.21 -6.91 1.63
N VAL A 207 3.09 -7.76 2.15
CA VAL A 207 4.16 -8.37 1.35
C VAL A 207 3.98 -9.89 1.36
N PRO A 208 4.31 -10.58 0.26
CA PRO A 208 4.33 -12.04 0.26
C PRO A 208 5.30 -12.56 1.34
N GLY A 209 4.84 -13.50 2.16
CA GLY A 209 5.69 -14.24 3.07
C GLY A 209 6.71 -15.11 2.33
N SER A 210 7.76 -15.53 3.02
CA SER A 210 8.75 -16.46 2.46
C SER A 210 8.34 -17.93 2.60
N ALA A 211 7.51 -18.25 3.59
CA ALA A 211 7.04 -19.60 3.84
C ALA A 211 5.91 -19.96 2.86
N ARG A 212 5.98 -21.17 2.32
CA ARG A 212 4.87 -21.81 1.61
C ARG A 212 4.18 -22.74 2.58
N ILE A 213 2.87 -22.62 2.69
CA ILE A 213 2.06 -23.50 3.52
C ILE A 213 1.13 -24.32 2.62
N LEU A 214 0.78 -25.51 3.09
CA LEU A 214 -0.22 -26.35 2.44
C LEU A 214 -1.58 -25.99 3.05
N VAL A 215 -2.56 -25.76 2.18
CA VAL A 215 -3.93 -25.41 2.58
C VAL A 215 -4.91 -26.38 1.94
N ASN A 216 -6.04 -26.59 2.63
CA ASN A 216 -7.09 -27.47 2.13
C ASN A 216 -7.94 -26.72 1.11
N SER A 217 -7.34 -26.45 -0.05
CA SER A 217 -8.02 -25.86 -1.19
C SER A 217 -8.83 -26.95 -1.88
N THR A 218 -10.14 -26.75 -1.92
CA THR A 218 -11.12 -27.56 -2.63
C THR A 218 -10.88 -27.55 -4.14
N ASN A 219 -9.75 -28.07 -4.61
CA ASN A 219 -9.51 -28.39 -6.00
C ASN A 219 -10.41 -29.59 -6.32
N PRO A 220 -11.58 -29.36 -6.92
CA PRO A 220 -12.64 -30.33 -6.91
C PRO A 220 -12.52 -31.19 -8.15
N ASP A 221 -11.69 -32.22 -8.05
CA ASP A 221 -11.81 -33.37 -8.93
C ASP A 221 -12.69 -34.39 -8.21
N SER A 222 -14.03 -34.24 -8.29
CA SER A 222 -14.92 -35.27 -7.74
C SER A 222 -14.52 -36.62 -8.32
N ILE A 223 -14.17 -37.55 -7.44
CA ILE A 223 -14.00 -38.95 -7.81
C ILE A 223 -15.42 -39.55 -7.86
N SER A 224 -15.64 -40.55 -8.70
CA SER A 224 -16.96 -41.17 -8.93
C SER A 224 -17.63 -41.78 -7.67
N GLY A 225 -16.93 -41.81 -6.53
CA GLY A 225 -17.39 -42.43 -5.28
C GLY A 225 -18.64 -41.78 -4.68
N GLU A 226 -18.83 -40.46 -4.84
CA GLU A 226 -20.01 -39.75 -4.29
C GLU A 226 -21.23 -39.73 -5.21
N PHE A 227 -21.22 -40.52 -6.29
CA PHE A 227 -22.35 -40.62 -7.21
C PHE A 227 -23.68 -40.90 -6.48
N GLU A 228 -23.66 -41.68 -5.40
CA GLU A 228 -24.86 -42.01 -4.63
C GLU A 228 -25.56 -40.76 -4.08
N GLN A 229 -24.83 -39.78 -3.55
CA GLN A 229 -25.41 -38.54 -3.05
C GLN A 229 -26.02 -37.70 -4.19
N TYR A 230 -25.34 -37.68 -5.33
CA TYR A 230 -25.81 -36.98 -6.52
C TYR A 230 -27.08 -37.60 -7.12
N THR A 231 -27.22 -38.93 -7.11
CA THR A 231 -28.44 -39.58 -7.63
C THR A 231 -29.69 -39.18 -6.86
N GLY A 232 -29.57 -38.95 -5.54
CA GLY A 232 -30.65 -38.41 -4.73
C GLY A 232 -31.01 -36.96 -5.11
N TYR A 233 -30.00 -36.14 -5.42
CA TYR A 233 -30.16 -34.76 -5.90
C TYR A 233 -30.91 -34.69 -7.24
N GLY A 234 -30.50 -35.48 -8.23
CA GLY A 234 -31.06 -35.45 -9.58
C GLY A 234 -32.48 -36.05 -9.70
N ALA A 235 -32.75 -37.16 -8.99
CA ALA A 235 -33.95 -37.94 -9.27
C ALA A 235 -35.25 -37.41 -8.63
N SER A 236 -35.22 -36.81 -7.43
CA SER A 236 -36.47 -36.38 -6.75
C SER A 236 -36.32 -35.50 -5.51
N ASN A 237 -35.12 -35.27 -4.97
CA ASN A 237 -34.99 -34.59 -3.68
C ASN A 237 -35.03 -33.06 -3.82
N ILE A 238 -36.24 -32.48 -3.86
CA ILE A 238 -36.46 -31.01 -3.83
C ILE A 238 -35.79 -30.40 -2.58
N ALA A 239 -35.82 -31.10 -1.44
CA ALA A 239 -35.22 -30.58 -0.21
C ALA A 239 -33.70 -30.41 -0.33
N LEU A 240 -32.99 -31.37 -0.92
CA LEU A 240 -31.55 -31.26 -1.16
C LEU A 240 -31.21 -30.14 -2.15
N ARG A 241 -31.98 -29.98 -3.24
CA ARG A 241 -31.83 -28.85 -4.17
C ARG A 241 -32.04 -27.51 -3.48
N SER A 242 -33.04 -27.42 -2.59
CA SER A 242 -33.29 -26.23 -1.78
C SER A 242 -32.12 -25.93 -0.82
N GLN A 243 -31.48 -26.95 -0.25
CA GLN A 243 -30.29 -26.77 0.58
C GLN A 243 -29.10 -26.25 -0.23
N VAL A 244 -28.85 -26.81 -1.42
CA VAL A 244 -27.79 -26.33 -2.32
C VAL A 244 -28.01 -24.87 -2.72
N ILE A 245 -29.23 -24.48 -3.11
CA ILE A 245 -29.53 -23.08 -3.43
C ILE A 245 -29.36 -22.17 -2.21
N SER A 246 -29.80 -22.60 -1.02
CA SER A 246 -29.61 -21.83 0.21
C SER A 246 -28.14 -21.63 0.55
N ARG A 247 -27.30 -22.66 0.35
CA ARG A 247 -25.85 -22.59 0.51
C ARG A 247 -25.22 -21.66 -0.53
N ALA A 248 -25.64 -21.76 -1.80
CA ALA A 248 -25.19 -20.87 -2.87
C ALA A 248 -25.54 -19.41 -2.56
N LEU A 249 -26.72 -19.12 -2.03
CA LEU A 249 -27.09 -17.77 -1.60
C LEU A 249 -26.14 -17.22 -0.52
N GLY A 250 -25.72 -18.07 0.42
CA GLY A 250 -24.70 -17.74 1.41
C GLY A 250 -23.33 -17.43 0.78
N PHE A 251 -22.87 -18.27 -0.15
CA PHE A 251 -21.58 -18.08 -0.85
C PHE A 251 -21.56 -16.84 -1.74
N ALA A 252 -22.66 -16.56 -2.44
CA ALA A 252 -22.82 -15.34 -3.21
C ALA A 252 -22.64 -14.10 -2.32
N SER A 253 -23.17 -14.14 -1.10
CA SER A 253 -23.03 -13.03 -0.14
C SER A 253 -21.59 -12.90 0.37
N LEU A 254 -20.88 -14.02 0.63
CA LEU A 254 -19.50 -13.99 1.09
C LEU A 254 -18.55 -13.42 0.04
N ALA A 255 -18.58 -13.97 -1.17
CA ALA A 255 -17.58 -13.66 -2.19
C ALA A 255 -17.77 -12.29 -2.87
N TRP A 256 -18.91 -11.60 -2.63
CA TRP A 256 -19.19 -10.24 -3.12
C TRP A 256 -19.54 -9.25 -1.99
N SER A 257 -19.20 -9.58 -0.74
CA SER A 257 -19.50 -8.71 0.41
C SER A 257 -18.74 -7.37 0.40
N ASP A 258 -17.56 -7.33 -0.23
CA ASP A 258 -16.71 -6.14 -0.29
C ASP A 258 -16.86 -5.37 -1.61
N ASN A 259 -17.73 -4.36 -1.58
CA ASN A 259 -17.96 -3.45 -2.70
C ASN A 259 -16.86 -2.41 -2.88
N SER A 260 -15.95 -2.23 -1.91
CA SER A 260 -14.88 -1.22 -2.02
C SER A 260 -13.86 -1.57 -3.11
N ASN A 261 -13.83 -2.86 -3.48
CA ASN A 261 -12.96 -3.43 -4.48
C ASN A 261 -13.69 -3.76 -5.79
N ILE A 262 -14.83 -3.14 -6.10
CA ILE A 262 -15.59 -3.36 -7.35
C ILE A 262 -15.64 -2.04 -8.13
N LEU A 263 -15.10 -2.03 -9.35
CA LEU A 263 -15.23 -0.92 -10.28
C LEU A 263 -16.71 -0.72 -10.66
N GLY A 264 -17.08 0.47 -11.14
CA GLY A 264 -18.48 0.77 -11.52
C GLY A 264 -19.05 -0.13 -12.63
N ASN A 265 -18.19 -0.80 -13.40
CA ASN A 265 -18.55 -1.81 -14.40
C ASN A 265 -18.72 -3.22 -13.80
N GLY A 266 -18.52 -3.41 -12.50
CA GLY A 266 -18.65 -4.71 -11.84
C GLY A 266 -17.41 -5.58 -11.78
N THR A 267 -16.34 -5.20 -12.47
CA THR A 267 -15.08 -5.94 -12.39
C THR A 267 -14.38 -5.62 -11.08
N SER A 268 -13.73 -6.60 -10.49
CA SER A 268 -12.89 -6.38 -9.31
C SER A 268 -11.79 -5.37 -9.63
N LEU A 269 -11.52 -4.42 -8.72
CA LEU A 269 -10.40 -3.47 -8.80
C LEU A 269 -9.06 -4.22 -8.87
N THR A 270 -9.02 -5.43 -8.34
CA THR A 270 -7.81 -6.22 -8.17
C THR A 270 -7.75 -7.47 -9.05
N GLY A 271 -8.83 -7.89 -9.71
CA GLY A 271 -8.88 -9.18 -10.39
C GLY A 271 -9.88 -9.28 -11.53
N ASN A 272 -10.09 -10.49 -12.04
CA ASN A 272 -10.91 -10.74 -13.23
C ASN A 272 -12.40 -11.07 -12.94
N GLY A 273 -12.79 -11.09 -11.65
CA GLY A 273 -14.14 -11.43 -11.22
C GLY A 273 -14.42 -12.93 -11.09
N CYS A 274 -13.47 -13.81 -11.39
CA CYS A 274 -13.56 -15.25 -11.17
C CYS A 274 -13.08 -15.54 -9.75
N ARG A 275 -14.04 -15.86 -8.87
CA ARG A 275 -13.84 -16.04 -7.43
C ARG A 275 -14.30 -17.41 -6.98
N HIS A 276 -13.64 -17.94 -5.96
CA HIS A 276 -13.95 -19.23 -5.34
C HIS A 276 -14.03 -19.07 -3.82
N VAL A 277 -15.09 -19.59 -3.21
CA VAL A 277 -15.19 -19.72 -1.75
C VAL A 277 -14.42 -20.95 -1.28
N VAL A 278 -13.34 -20.70 -0.55
CA VAL A 278 -12.44 -21.70 0.04
C VAL A 278 -12.68 -21.82 1.56
N ASN A 279 -12.08 -22.84 2.17
CA ASN A 279 -12.09 -23.00 3.62
C ASN A 279 -11.33 -21.86 4.33
N ASP A 280 -11.66 -21.60 5.60
CA ASP A 280 -10.86 -20.68 6.42
C ASP A 280 -9.61 -21.40 6.93
N ASP A 281 -8.53 -21.31 6.13
CA ASP A 281 -7.22 -21.88 6.47
C ASP A 281 -6.38 -20.93 7.35
N GLY A 282 -6.98 -19.90 7.95
CA GLY A 282 -6.29 -18.90 8.78
C GLY A 282 -5.41 -17.93 7.97
N LEU A 283 -5.64 -17.85 6.66
CA LEU A 283 -4.93 -16.92 5.78
C LEU A 283 -5.58 -15.54 5.78
N THR A 284 -4.74 -14.51 5.75
CA THR A 284 -5.19 -13.11 5.67
C THR A 284 -5.47 -12.70 4.23
N SER A 285 -6.25 -11.64 4.06
CA SER A 285 -6.40 -10.96 2.76
C SER A 285 -5.04 -10.59 2.17
N ASN A 286 -4.92 -10.61 0.84
CA ASN A 286 -3.68 -10.48 0.06
C ASN A 286 -2.74 -11.69 0.10
N SER A 287 -3.05 -12.75 0.84
CA SER A 287 -2.33 -14.03 0.70
C SER A 287 -2.49 -14.55 -0.72
N THR A 288 -1.52 -15.33 -1.20
CA THR A 288 -1.55 -15.89 -2.55
C THR A 288 -1.81 -17.38 -2.51
N LEU A 289 -2.79 -17.87 -3.26
CA LEU A 289 -3.02 -19.28 -3.53
C LEU A 289 -2.46 -19.62 -4.92
N LEU A 290 -1.66 -20.68 -5.02
CA LEU A 290 -1.02 -21.09 -6.27
C LEU A 290 -1.79 -22.24 -6.92
N ASN A 291 -1.93 -22.18 -8.25
CA ASN A 291 -2.51 -23.23 -9.09
C ASN A 291 -3.94 -23.67 -8.66
N SER A 292 -4.76 -22.74 -8.17
CA SER A 292 -6.13 -23.02 -7.75
C SER A 292 -7.08 -23.17 -8.93
N ILE A 293 -8.04 -24.10 -8.80
CA ILE A 293 -9.19 -24.16 -9.70
C ILE A 293 -10.25 -23.20 -9.18
N VAL A 294 -10.69 -22.27 -10.04
CA VAL A 294 -11.64 -21.22 -9.69
C VAL A 294 -12.76 -21.22 -10.74
N PRO A 295 -14.05 -21.19 -10.34
CA PRO A 295 -15.12 -21.11 -11.32
C PRO A 295 -15.03 -19.77 -12.04
N CYS A 296 -15.39 -19.75 -13.31
CA CYS A 296 -15.25 -18.56 -14.14
C CYS A 296 -16.31 -18.52 -15.23
N ILE A 297 -16.89 -17.33 -15.42
CA ILE A 297 -17.89 -17.06 -16.46
C ILE A 297 -17.55 -15.75 -17.16
N LYS A 298 -17.45 -15.85 -18.48
CA LYS A 298 -17.24 -14.73 -19.38
C LYS A 298 -18.55 -14.42 -20.11
N ILE A 299 -19.00 -13.18 -19.98
CA ILE A 299 -20.18 -12.67 -20.67
C ILE A 299 -19.66 -11.84 -21.85
N HIS A 300 -19.98 -12.27 -23.07
CA HIS A 300 -19.48 -11.65 -24.30
C HIS A 300 -20.39 -10.53 -24.80
N SER A 301 -21.71 -10.72 -24.69
CA SER A 301 -22.72 -9.73 -25.07
C SER A 301 -24.01 -9.90 -24.28
N ILE A 302 -24.75 -8.81 -24.13
CA ILE A 302 -26.13 -8.76 -23.65
C ILE A 302 -26.93 -8.01 -24.73
N ASP A 303 -27.67 -8.76 -25.54
CA ASP A 303 -28.40 -8.23 -26.69
C ASP A 303 -29.90 -8.18 -26.36
N TRP A 304 -30.39 -7.02 -25.95
CA TRP A 304 -31.79 -6.81 -25.56
C TRP A 304 -32.74 -6.99 -26.74
N GLN A 305 -33.79 -7.79 -26.53
CA GLN A 305 -34.81 -8.07 -27.53
C GLN A 305 -35.65 -6.82 -27.78
N THR A 306 -35.95 -6.53 -29.04
CA THR A 306 -36.76 -5.35 -29.45
C THR A 306 -38.10 -5.74 -30.09
N SER A 307 -38.39 -7.04 -30.21
CA SER A 307 -39.61 -7.54 -30.85
C SER A 307 -40.27 -8.68 -30.05
N PRO A 308 -41.60 -8.85 -30.12
CA PRO A 308 -42.30 -9.97 -29.49
C PRO A 308 -41.93 -11.34 -30.09
N SER A 309 -41.66 -11.39 -31.40
CA SER A 309 -41.34 -12.63 -32.12
C SER A 309 -40.01 -13.26 -31.69
N SER A 310 -39.15 -12.49 -31.02
CA SER A 310 -37.86 -12.96 -30.52
C SER A 310 -37.89 -13.31 -29.03
N VAL A 311 -39.03 -13.15 -28.35
CA VAL A 311 -39.20 -13.58 -26.96
C VAL A 311 -39.66 -15.03 -26.94
N TYR A 312 -38.92 -15.87 -26.22
CA TYR A 312 -39.31 -17.25 -25.98
C TYR A 312 -40.55 -17.31 -25.08
N PRO A 313 -41.67 -17.89 -25.54
CA PRO A 313 -42.86 -18.09 -24.71
C PRO A 313 -42.64 -19.28 -23.77
N ALA A 314 -41.77 -19.11 -22.75
CA ALA A 314 -41.56 -20.14 -21.73
C ALA A 314 -42.75 -20.25 -20.80
N ASP A 315 -43.11 -21.49 -20.46
CA ASP A 315 -43.70 -21.77 -19.14
C ASP A 315 -42.58 -21.71 -18.09
N PHE A 316 -42.47 -20.57 -17.40
CA PHE A 316 -41.41 -20.34 -16.41
C PHE A 316 -41.50 -21.29 -15.20
N SER A 317 -42.60 -22.00 -15.01
CA SER A 317 -42.70 -23.04 -13.96
C SER A 317 -41.71 -24.19 -14.21
N GLN A 318 -41.34 -24.44 -15.48
CA GLN A 318 -40.39 -25.48 -15.87
C GLN A 318 -38.92 -25.05 -15.69
N LEU A 319 -38.67 -23.75 -15.42
CA LEU A 319 -37.32 -23.22 -15.23
C LEU A 319 -36.80 -23.44 -13.81
N SER A 320 -37.71 -23.50 -12.83
CA SER A 320 -37.34 -23.69 -11.42
C SER A 320 -36.99 -25.15 -11.16
N VAL A 321 -35.78 -25.39 -10.67
CA VAL A 321 -35.42 -26.71 -10.14
C VAL A 321 -36.13 -27.00 -8.82
N LEU A 322 -36.67 -25.98 -8.14
CA LEU A 322 -37.45 -26.16 -6.91
C LEU A 322 -38.94 -26.37 -7.16
N ASN A 323 -39.38 -26.39 -8.43
CA ASN A 323 -40.80 -26.41 -8.80
C ASN A 323 -41.56 -25.23 -8.16
N ASN A 324 -40.88 -24.09 -7.98
CA ASN A 324 -41.49 -22.86 -7.49
C ASN A 324 -41.88 -21.96 -8.67
N SER A 325 -42.98 -21.24 -8.52
CA SER A 325 -43.34 -20.22 -9.51
C SER A 325 -42.43 -19.01 -9.32
N LEU A 326 -41.49 -18.84 -10.25
CA LEU A 326 -40.63 -17.66 -10.29
C LEU A 326 -41.44 -16.35 -10.45
N TRP A 327 -42.75 -16.41 -10.76
CA TRP A 327 -43.60 -15.22 -10.88
C TRP A 327 -44.12 -14.65 -9.57
N LEU A 328 -44.19 -15.46 -8.50
CA LEU A 328 -44.85 -15.02 -7.26
C LEU A 328 -44.08 -13.89 -6.57
N ASP A 329 -42.77 -13.82 -6.78
CA ASP A 329 -41.87 -12.82 -6.19
C ASP A 329 -41.63 -11.62 -7.13
N SER A 330 -42.73 -10.99 -7.59
CA SER A 330 -42.74 -9.86 -8.54
C SER A 330 -42.17 -8.54 -7.96
N ASN A 331 -40.88 -8.56 -7.63
CA ASN A 331 -40.11 -7.38 -7.26
C ASN A 331 -39.39 -6.81 -8.47
N VAL A 332 -39.32 -5.48 -8.55
CA VAL A 332 -38.54 -4.79 -9.57
C VAL A 332 -37.07 -5.15 -9.41
N GLY A 333 -36.42 -5.54 -10.51
CA GLY A 333 -35.05 -6.00 -10.58
C GLY A 333 -34.86 -7.50 -10.42
N GLN A 334 -35.93 -8.26 -10.27
CA GLN A 334 -35.86 -9.72 -10.40
C GLN A 334 -35.25 -10.11 -11.74
N ILE A 335 -34.25 -10.98 -11.73
CA ILE A 335 -33.52 -11.41 -12.94
C ILE A 335 -33.31 -12.92 -12.94
N MET A 336 -33.36 -13.52 -14.13
CA MET A 336 -33.15 -14.95 -14.34
C MET A 336 -32.47 -15.20 -15.70
N LEU A 337 -31.54 -16.17 -15.74
CA LEU A 337 -30.84 -16.60 -16.93
C LEU A 337 -31.10 -18.10 -17.17
N PHE A 338 -31.50 -18.49 -18.36
CA PHE A 338 -31.81 -19.88 -18.71
C PHE A 338 -31.60 -20.19 -20.19
N ASN A 339 -31.43 -21.48 -20.53
CA ASN A 339 -31.38 -21.94 -21.91
C ASN A 339 -32.72 -22.61 -22.27
N PRO A 340 -33.51 -22.08 -23.22
CA PRO A 340 -34.80 -22.66 -23.58
C PRO A 340 -34.68 -24.05 -24.24
N ASP A 341 -33.55 -24.34 -24.89
CA ASP A 341 -33.30 -25.59 -25.60
C ASP A 341 -32.66 -26.66 -24.69
N LEU A 342 -32.19 -26.27 -23.52
CA LEU A 342 -31.49 -27.13 -22.56
C LEU A 342 -31.99 -26.89 -21.14
N LEU A 343 -33.27 -27.20 -20.91
CA LEU A 343 -33.86 -27.19 -19.58
C LEU A 343 -33.28 -28.30 -18.70
N TRP A 344 -33.43 -28.13 -17.38
CA TRP A 344 -32.91 -29.07 -16.40
C TRP A 344 -33.50 -30.47 -16.61
N ASN A 345 -32.61 -31.44 -16.86
CA ASN A 345 -32.96 -32.85 -17.06
C ASN A 345 -31.83 -33.75 -16.54
N SER A 346 -31.46 -33.56 -15.28
CA SER A 346 -30.30 -34.24 -14.70
C SER A 346 -30.72 -35.52 -13.96
N THR A 347 -30.64 -36.65 -14.66
CA THR A 347 -30.80 -37.99 -14.06
C THR A 347 -29.49 -38.78 -14.04
N THR A 348 -28.49 -38.31 -14.77
CA THR A 348 -27.18 -38.95 -14.91
C THR A 348 -26.11 -38.09 -14.26
N TYR A 349 -25.01 -38.71 -13.83
CA TYR A 349 -23.86 -37.97 -13.34
C TYR A 349 -23.38 -36.94 -14.37
N PRO A 350 -23.03 -35.71 -13.97
CA PRO A 350 -22.65 -34.67 -14.90
C PRO A 350 -21.32 -35.00 -15.57
N VAL A 351 -21.23 -34.67 -16.86
CA VAL A 351 -20.02 -34.81 -17.66
C VAL A 351 -19.29 -33.46 -17.68
N SER A 352 -17.97 -33.49 -17.53
CA SER A 352 -17.13 -32.29 -17.64
C SER A 352 -17.28 -31.66 -19.03
N THR A 353 -18.03 -30.56 -19.10
CA THR A 353 -18.28 -29.83 -20.35
C THR A 353 -18.13 -28.33 -20.09
N PRO A 354 -17.42 -27.58 -20.95
CA PRO A 354 -17.49 -26.14 -20.92
C PRO A 354 -18.79 -25.73 -21.62
N VAL A 355 -19.46 -24.69 -21.14
CA VAL A 355 -20.68 -24.21 -21.78
C VAL A 355 -20.37 -22.93 -22.51
N SER A 356 -20.43 -22.96 -23.84
CA SER A 356 -20.37 -21.77 -24.68
C SER A 356 -21.65 -21.70 -25.50
N SER A 357 -22.62 -20.91 -25.02
CA SER A 357 -23.95 -20.87 -25.60
C SER A 357 -24.62 -19.52 -25.42
N VAL A 358 -25.67 -19.29 -26.21
CA VAL A 358 -26.58 -18.17 -26.04
C VAL A 358 -27.65 -18.58 -25.03
N GLN A 359 -27.87 -17.72 -24.04
CA GLN A 359 -28.84 -17.89 -22.97
C GLN A 359 -29.93 -16.81 -23.10
N THR A 360 -31.13 -17.12 -22.65
CA THR A 360 -32.20 -16.13 -22.51
C THR A 360 -32.15 -15.52 -21.12
N LEU A 361 -32.12 -14.19 -21.06
CA LEU A 361 -32.23 -13.41 -19.84
C LEU A 361 -33.63 -12.79 -19.76
N SER A 362 -34.22 -12.81 -18.57
CA SER A 362 -35.45 -12.07 -18.27
C SER A 362 -35.22 -11.20 -17.04
N VAL A 363 -35.63 -9.92 -17.11
CA VAL A 363 -35.52 -8.95 -16.01
C VAL A 363 -36.84 -8.24 -15.78
N SER A 364 -37.34 -8.23 -14.54
CA SER A 364 -38.46 -7.42 -14.11
C SER A 364 -38.04 -5.94 -14.02
N ILE A 365 -38.53 -5.12 -14.94
CA ILE A 365 -38.10 -3.74 -15.12
C ILE A 365 -38.90 -2.77 -14.23
N THR A 366 -40.21 -2.97 -14.19
CA THR A 366 -41.13 -2.11 -13.42
C THR A 366 -42.38 -2.88 -13.05
N LYS A 367 -43.04 -2.45 -11.98
CA LYS A 367 -44.33 -2.95 -11.54
C LYS A 367 -45.41 -2.00 -12.04
N VAL A 368 -46.47 -2.56 -12.61
CA VAL A 368 -47.58 -1.77 -13.16
C VAL A 368 -48.81 -2.00 -12.29
N ASN A 369 -49.35 -0.91 -11.72
CA ASN A 369 -50.50 -0.96 -10.81
C ASN A 369 -51.86 -1.04 -11.55
N SER A 370 -51.86 -0.99 -12.88
CA SER A 370 -53.06 -1.03 -13.74
C SER A 370 -52.74 -1.73 -15.07
N PHE A 371 -53.75 -2.21 -15.80
CA PHE A 371 -53.66 -2.93 -17.10
C PHE A 371 -53.01 -2.14 -18.26
N ASN A 372 -52.12 -1.19 -17.98
CA ASN A 372 -51.37 -0.49 -18.99
C ASN A 372 -50.32 -1.44 -19.58
N ASN A 373 -50.42 -1.64 -20.89
CA ASN A 373 -49.45 -2.38 -21.68
C ASN A 373 -48.05 -1.78 -21.45
N CYS A 374 -47.02 -2.63 -21.38
CA CYS A 374 -45.62 -2.25 -21.19
C CYS A 374 -45.01 -1.45 -22.37
N THR A 375 -45.83 -0.82 -23.20
CA THR A 375 -45.44 -0.06 -24.38
C THR A 375 -44.80 1.30 -24.04
N ASN A 376 -45.02 1.83 -22.84
CA ASN A 376 -44.39 3.06 -22.33
C ASN A 376 -44.27 2.98 -20.80
N PRO A 377 -43.39 2.12 -20.25
CA PRO A 377 -43.21 2.05 -18.81
C PRO A 377 -42.73 3.42 -18.29
N PRO A 378 -43.21 3.88 -17.12
CA PRO A 378 -42.56 5.01 -16.46
C PRO A 378 -41.09 4.66 -16.17
N PRO A 379 -40.21 5.67 -16.02
CA PRO A 379 -38.82 5.44 -15.61
C PRO A 379 -38.77 4.48 -14.42
N SER A 380 -37.94 3.44 -14.52
CA SER A 380 -37.83 2.49 -13.42
C SER A 380 -37.16 3.19 -12.25
N PHE A 381 -37.78 3.15 -11.06
CA PHE A 381 -37.13 3.70 -9.86
C PHE A 381 -35.79 3.01 -9.56
N ARG A 382 -35.60 1.76 -10.01
CA ARG A 382 -34.36 1.01 -9.81
C ARG A 382 -33.37 1.22 -10.96
N PHE A 383 -33.84 1.20 -12.20
CA PHE A 383 -32.97 1.20 -13.39
C PHE A 383 -32.83 2.55 -14.10
N GLY A 384 -33.53 3.60 -13.64
CA GLY A 384 -33.48 4.91 -14.25
C GLY A 384 -34.15 4.96 -15.63
N ASN A 385 -33.48 5.61 -16.58
CA ASN A 385 -33.97 5.82 -17.94
C ASN A 385 -33.52 4.72 -18.90
N LEU A 386 -34.48 3.95 -19.41
CA LEU A 386 -34.24 2.80 -20.29
C LEU A 386 -34.23 3.15 -21.79
N ASN A 387 -34.36 4.43 -22.15
CA ASN A 387 -34.44 4.87 -23.54
C ASN A 387 -33.23 4.44 -24.39
N ASN A 388 -32.07 4.24 -23.75
CA ASN A 388 -30.84 3.80 -24.44
C ASN A 388 -30.89 2.34 -24.92
N ILE A 389 -31.75 1.51 -24.31
CA ILE A 389 -31.79 0.06 -24.57
C ILE A 389 -33.03 -0.32 -25.40
N SER A 390 -34.10 0.49 -25.36
CA SER A 390 -35.38 0.24 -26.07
C SER A 390 -35.86 -1.23 -26.05
N PRO A 391 -35.85 -1.92 -24.90
CA PRO A 391 -36.22 -3.33 -24.86
C PRO A 391 -37.71 -3.51 -25.15
N TYR A 392 -38.05 -4.58 -25.86
CA TYR A 392 -39.39 -5.11 -25.88
C TYR A 392 -39.74 -5.59 -24.47
N LEU A 393 -40.86 -5.08 -23.96
CA LEU A 393 -41.35 -5.42 -22.64
C LEU A 393 -42.62 -6.25 -22.74
N SER A 394 -42.59 -7.42 -22.13
CA SER A 394 -43.77 -8.29 -22.01
C SER A 394 -44.43 -8.06 -20.66
N TYR A 395 -45.76 -7.91 -20.67
CA TYR A 395 -46.54 -7.83 -19.45
C TYR A 395 -46.84 -9.23 -18.92
N SER A 396 -46.49 -9.49 -17.66
CA SER A 396 -46.83 -10.72 -16.97
C SER A 396 -46.89 -10.49 -15.46
N TRP A 397 -47.90 -11.05 -14.79
CA TRP A 397 -48.09 -10.97 -13.32
C TRP A 397 -47.87 -9.58 -12.71
N TYR A 398 -48.45 -8.54 -13.32
CA TYR A 398 -48.36 -7.14 -12.88
C TYR A 398 -46.97 -6.49 -13.01
N CYS A 399 -46.03 -7.12 -13.72
CA CYS A 399 -44.69 -6.61 -13.99
C CYS A 399 -44.41 -6.57 -15.50
N CYS A 400 -43.56 -5.62 -15.89
CA CYS A 400 -43.02 -5.54 -17.24
C CYS A 400 -41.65 -6.18 -17.26
N TYR A 401 -41.50 -7.23 -18.07
CA TYR A 401 -40.24 -7.97 -18.20
C TYR A 401 -39.54 -7.60 -19.49
N GLY A 402 -38.27 -7.23 -19.37
CA GLY A 402 -37.34 -7.11 -20.50
C GLY A 402 -36.63 -8.43 -20.75
N PHE A 403 -36.36 -8.72 -22.01
CA PHE A 403 -35.68 -9.95 -22.44
C PHE A 403 -34.39 -9.62 -23.17
N ALA A 404 -33.36 -10.44 -22.99
CA ALA A 404 -32.12 -10.33 -23.75
C ALA A 404 -31.55 -11.70 -24.10
N ASN A 405 -30.77 -11.75 -25.18
CA ASN A 405 -29.88 -12.88 -25.45
C ASN A 405 -28.52 -12.57 -24.84
N VAL A 406 -28.01 -13.47 -24.00
CA VAL A 406 -26.70 -13.33 -23.36
C VAL A 406 -25.78 -14.39 -23.91
N THR A 407 -24.72 -13.98 -24.57
CA THR A 407 -23.70 -14.90 -25.06
C THR A 407 -22.67 -15.13 -23.96
N ILE A 408 -22.56 -16.36 -23.46
CA ILE A 408 -21.64 -16.69 -22.36
C ILE A 408 -20.66 -17.80 -22.73
N THR A 409 -19.52 -17.80 -22.03
CA THR A 409 -18.66 -18.97 -21.86
C THR A 409 -18.46 -19.21 -20.38
N ALA A 410 -18.89 -20.37 -19.87
CA ALA A 410 -18.81 -20.75 -18.47
C ALA A 410 -17.97 -22.03 -18.30
N GLY A 411 -17.20 -22.07 -17.23
CA GLY A 411 -16.38 -23.21 -16.85
C GLY A 411 -15.57 -22.94 -15.58
N VAL A 412 -14.37 -23.51 -15.53
CA VAL A 412 -13.38 -23.22 -14.48
C VAL A 412 -12.07 -22.77 -15.11
N THR A 413 -11.23 -22.06 -14.37
CA THR A 413 -9.86 -21.74 -14.77
C THR A 413 -8.87 -22.35 -13.77
N THR A 414 -7.69 -22.75 -14.25
CA THR A 414 -6.56 -23.07 -13.37
C THR A 414 -5.75 -21.79 -13.21
N SER A 415 -6.04 -21.04 -12.15
CA SER A 415 -5.36 -19.78 -11.87
C SER A 415 -3.93 -20.07 -11.37
N PRO A 416 -2.88 -19.58 -12.06
CA PRO A 416 -1.52 -19.74 -11.56
C PRO A 416 -1.31 -18.99 -10.24
N VAL A 417 -2.02 -17.88 -10.07
CA VAL A 417 -1.96 -16.98 -8.91
C VAL A 417 -3.36 -16.46 -8.63
N SER A 418 -3.96 -16.93 -7.55
CA SER A 418 -5.17 -16.35 -6.97
C SER A 418 -4.84 -15.60 -5.69
N ILE A 419 -5.52 -14.50 -5.43
CA ILE A 419 -5.33 -13.71 -4.20
C ILE A 419 -6.53 -13.88 -3.28
N TYR A 420 -6.26 -14.09 -2.00
CA TYR A 420 -7.28 -14.07 -0.95
C TYR A 420 -7.84 -12.64 -0.81
N LEU A 421 -9.11 -12.45 -1.15
CA LEU A 421 -9.85 -11.21 -0.89
C LEU A 421 -10.28 -11.13 0.59
N SER A 422 -10.62 -12.29 1.15
CA SER A 422 -10.91 -12.50 2.58
C SER A 422 -10.32 -13.84 3.02
N SER A 423 -10.50 -14.26 4.28
CA SER A 423 -10.00 -15.57 4.74
C SER A 423 -10.64 -16.77 4.03
N THR A 424 -11.76 -16.58 3.32
CA THR A 424 -12.54 -17.65 2.70
C THR A 424 -12.83 -17.41 1.22
N VAL A 425 -12.25 -16.38 0.60
CA VAL A 425 -12.55 -16.03 -0.80
C VAL A 425 -11.26 -15.73 -1.53
N VAL A 426 -11.03 -16.45 -2.63
CA VAL A 426 -9.89 -16.21 -3.52
C VAL A 426 -10.37 -15.73 -4.89
N GLU A 427 -9.56 -14.91 -5.57
CA GLU A 427 -9.85 -14.39 -6.90
C GLU A 427 -8.65 -14.55 -7.85
N ASP A 428 -8.91 -15.01 -9.07
CA ASP A 428 -7.91 -15.13 -10.12
C ASP A 428 -7.43 -13.74 -10.59
N GLN A 429 -6.12 -13.59 -10.69
CA GLN A 429 -5.45 -12.35 -11.08
C GLN A 429 -5.19 -12.26 -12.59
N THR A 430 -5.47 -13.32 -13.35
CA THR A 430 -5.31 -13.35 -14.81
C THR A 430 -6.37 -12.49 -15.49
N PRO A 431 -6.04 -11.48 -16.33
CA PRO A 431 -7.05 -10.68 -17.02
C PRO A 431 -8.12 -11.55 -17.72
N ILE A 432 -9.41 -11.19 -17.60
CA ILE A 432 -10.55 -12.04 -18.04
C ILE A 432 -10.51 -12.41 -19.54
N ASP A 433 -9.90 -11.57 -20.36
CA ASP A 433 -9.67 -11.78 -21.78
C ASP A 433 -8.60 -12.85 -22.08
N GLN A 434 -7.68 -13.07 -21.13
CA GLN A 434 -6.59 -14.04 -21.19
C GLN A 434 -6.89 -15.36 -20.44
N VAL A 435 -7.98 -15.39 -19.66
CA VAL A 435 -8.39 -16.59 -18.93
C VAL A 435 -8.77 -17.70 -19.90
N THR A 436 -8.18 -18.88 -19.70
CA THR A 436 -8.54 -20.10 -20.42
C THR A 436 -9.59 -20.87 -19.62
N ILE A 437 -10.85 -20.77 -20.06
CA ILE A 437 -11.96 -21.48 -19.44
C ILE A 437 -11.94 -22.96 -19.88
N LYS A 438 -11.88 -23.85 -18.89
CA LYS A 438 -11.83 -25.30 -19.04
C LYS A 438 -13.16 -25.96 -18.62
N PRO A 439 -13.45 -27.15 -19.15
CA PRO A 439 -14.59 -27.97 -18.73
C PRO A 439 -14.49 -28.36 -17.26
N ASN A 440 -15.63 -28.41 -16.56
CA ASN A 440 -15.76 -29.03 -15.25
C ASN A 440 -17.19 -29.61 -15.09
N LYS A 441 -17.36 -30.57 -14.19
CA LYS A 441 -18.62 -31.31 -14.02
C LYS A 441 -19.77 -30.43 -13.53
N TRP A 442 -19.49 -29.50 -12.62
CA TRP A 442 -20.54 -28.68 -12.00
C TRP A 442 -20.99 -27.49 -12.84
N VAL A 443 -20.39 -27.28 -14.02
CA VAL A 443 -20.64 -26.10 -14.87
C VAL A 443 -22.10 -26.07 -15.35
N GLN A 444 -22.58 -27.16 -15.96
CA GLN A 444 -23.94 -27.22 -16.48
C GLN A 444 -24.98 -27.22 -15.35
N GLU A 445 -24.70 -27.92 -14.25
CA GLU A 445 -25.56 -27.92 -13.06
C GLU A 445 -25.67 -26.52 -12.45
N ALA A 446 -24.56 -25.79 -12.32
CA ALA A 446 -24.56 -24.42 -11.83
C ALA A 446 -25.40 -23.49 -12.71
N LEU A 447 -25.34 -23.65 -14.04
CA LEU A 447 -26.18 -22.89 -14.97
C LEU A 447 -27.67 -23.24 -14.82
N TRP A 448 -28.02 -24.49 -14.56
CA TRP A 448 -29.41 -24.89 -14.29
C TRP A 448 -29.95 -24.34 -12.96
N LEU A 449 -29.10 -24.03 -11.99
CA LEU A 449 -29.50 -23.39 -10.73
C LEU A 449 -29.73 -21.87 -10.85
N LEU A 450 -29.27 -21.23 -11.93
CA LEU A 450 -29.31 -19.78 -12.07
C LEU A 450 -30.71 -19.16 -11.98
N PRO A 451 -31.78 -19.71 -12.60
CA PRO A 451 -33.10 -19.09 -12.52
C PRO A 451 -33.59 -18.91 -11.07
N ASP A 452 -33.46 -19.94 -10.24
CA ASP A 452 -33.84 -19.89 -8.83
C ASP A 452 -32.89 -19.01 -8.01
N LEU A 453 -31.57 -19.15 -8.22
CA LEU A 453 -30.57 -18.44 -7.43
C LEU A 453 -30.54 -16.94 -7.74
N MET A 454 -30.58 -16.55 -9.01
CA MET A 454 -30.62 -15.13 -9.40
C MET A 454 -31.90 -14.45 -8.93
N ASN A 455 -33.03 -15.16 -8.96
CA ASN A 455 -34.28 -14.68 -8.37
C ASN A 455 -34.11 -14.39 -6.87
N GLN A 456 -33.55 -15.35 -6.11
CA GLN A 456 -33.31 -15.19 -4.68
C GLN A 456 -32.27 -14.11 -4.35
N LEU A 457 -31.22 -13.95 -5.16
CA LEU A 457 -30.24 -12.86 -5.02
C LEU A 457 -30.89 -11.49 -5.20
N SER A 458 -31.75 -11.37 -6.21
CA SER A 458 -32.51 -10.16 -6.49
C SER A 458 -33.47 -9.81 -5.35
N PHE A 459 -34.14 -10.83 -4.80
CA PHE A 459 -35.06 -10.69 -3.68
C PHE A 459 -34.35 -10.30 -2.38
N SER A 460 -33.24 -10.97 -2.06
CA SER A 460 -32.43 -10.70 -0.87
C SER A 460 -31.68 -9.37 -0.94
N ASN A 461 -31.58 -8.75 -2.12
CA ASN A 461 -30.79 -7.54 -2.37
C ASN A 461 -29.34 -7.67 -1.87
N SER A 462 -28.80 -8.89 -1.90
CA SER A 462 -27.47 -9.24 -1.39
C SER A 462 -26.35 -8.74 -2.29
N SER A 463 -26.66 -8.45 -3.55
CA SER A 463 -25.67 -8.10 -4.56
C SER A 463 -25.17 -6.65 -4.48
N ARG A 464 -25.99 -5.72 -3.95
CA ARG A 464 -25.67 -4.28 -3.83
C ARG A 464 -25.09 -3.63 -5.10
N PHE A 465 -25.31 -4.23 -6.27
CA PHE A 465 -24.74 -3.74 -7.52
C PHE A 465 -25.41 -2.43 -7.96
N PRO A 466 -24.67 -1.49 -8.58
CA PRO A 466 -25.25 -0.28 -9.15
C PRO A 466 -26.31 -0.64 -10.19
N THR A 467 -27.54 -0.18 -9.98
CA THR A 467 -28.69 -0.47 -10.85
C THR A 467 -29.09 0.72 -11.71
N TRP A 468 -28.88 1.95 -11.22
CA TRP A 468 -29.32 3.17 -11.88
C TRP A 468 -28.56 3.40 -13.19
N ASP A 469 -29.29 3.49 -14.31
CA ASP A 469 -28.76 3.68 -15.67
C ASP A 469 -27.64 2.68 -16.05
N ASN A 470 -27.63 1.48 -15.44
CA ASN A 470 -26.60 0.46 -15.62
C ASN A 470 -27.20 -0.96 -15.65
N LEU A 471 -28.23 -1.17 -16.48
CA LEU A 471 -28.93 -2.45 -16.55
C LEU A 471 -28.01 -3.60 -17.00
N ASP A 472 -27.12 -3.36 -17.96
CA ASP A 472 -26.15 -4.36 -18.44
C ASP A 472 -25.16 -4.74 -17.34
N GLY A 473 -24.57 -3.75 -16.67
CA GLY A 473 -23.67 -4.01 -15.54
C GLY A 473 -24.37 -4.71 -14.38
N TYR A 474 -25.62 -4.37 -14.08
CA TYR A 474 -26.41 -5.11 -13.10
C TYR A 474 -26.59 -6.58 -13.51
N ALA A 475 -27.04 -6.83 -14.74
CA ALA A 475 -27.27 -8.18 -15.24
C ALA A 475 -25.99 -9.01 -15.26
N GLU A 476 -24.91 -8.44 -15.78
CA GLU A 476 -23.60 -9.09 -15.86
C GLU A 476 -23.10 -9.54 -14.49
N ASN A 477 -23.20 -8.66 -13.49
CA ASN A 477 -22.72 -8.96 -12.15
C ASN A 477 -23.59 -9.98 -11.41
N VAL A 478 -24.92 -9.93 -11.56
CA VAL A 478 -25.79 -10.93 -10.94
C VAL A 478 -25.59 -12.30 -11.57
N ILE A 479 -25.45 -12.39 -12.91
CA ILE A 479 -25.14 -13.66 -13.60
C ILE A 479 -23.81 -14.22 -13.07
N ARG A 480 -22.77 -13.39 -13.00
CA ARG A 480 -21.45 -13.79 -12.54
C ARG A 480 -21.49 -14.28 -11.08
N GLN A 481 -22.03 -13.47 -10.17
CA GLN A 481 -22.15 -13.82 -8.76
C GLN A 481 -22.94 -15.12 -8.55
N ALA A 482 -24.07 -15.28 -9.25
CA ALA A 482 -24.91 -16.47 -9.13
C ALA A 482 -24.19 -17.73 -9.65
N TYR A 483 -23.53 -17.65 -10.81
CA TYR A 483 -22.83 -18.81 -11.38
C TYR A 483 -21.71 -19.30 -10.46
N LEU A 484 -20.87 -18.38 -9.98
CA LEU A 484 -19.74 -18.71 -9.14
C LEU A 484 -20.20 -19.33 -7.81
N ALA A 485 -21.23 -18.75 -7.20
CA ALA A 485 -21.79 -19.27 -5.96
C ALA A 485 -22.53 -20.60 -6.12
N ALA A 486 -23.25 -20.80 -7.24
CA ALA A 486 -23.90 -22.08 -7.55
C ALA A 486 -22.85 -23.19 -7.74
N TRP A 487 -21.77 -22.89 -8.47
CA TRP A 487 -20.68 -23.83 -8.66
C TRP A 487 -20.00 -24.18 -7.32
N ASP A 488 -19.70 -23.18 -6.49
CA ASP A 488 -19.10 -23.40 -5.16
C ASP A 488 -20.00 -24.23 -4.24
N ALA A 489 -21.32 -24.01 -4.30
CA ALA A 489 -22.28 -24.77 -3.52
C ALA A 489 -22.36 -26.23 -3.96
N LEU A 490 -22.34 -26.49 -5.27
CA LEU A 490 -22.31 -27.85 -5.82
C LEU A 490 -20.99 -28.54 -5.47
N SER A 491 -19.86 -27.85 -5.65
CA SER A 491 -18.55 -28.44 -5.39
C SER A 491 -18.38 -28.84 -3.92
N GLN A 492 -18.70 -27.94 -2.99
CA GLN A 492 -18.61 -28.23 -1.56
C GLN A 492 -19.66 -29.24 -1.06
N THR A 493 -20.68 -29.56 -1.84
CA THR A 493 -21.71 -30.52 -1.45
C THR A 493 -21.42 -31.93 -1.97
N PHE A 494 -20.76 -32.05 -3.12
CA PHE A 494 -20.64 -33.32 -3.85
C PHE A 494 -19.21 -33.72 -4.25
N ASP A 495 -18.20 -32.90 -3.95
CA ASP A 495 -16.80 -33.30 -4.13
C ASP A 495 -16.25 -34.01 -2.89
N ASP A 496 -15.51 -35.09 -3.15
CA ASP A 496 -14.94 -35.96 -2.13
C ASP A 496 -13.85 -35.24 -1.32
N THR A 497 -14.19 -34.85 -0.09
CA THR A 497 -13.24 -34.23 0.85
C THR A 497 -12.32 -35.25 1.53
N LEU A 498 -12.59 -36.56 1.39
CA LEU A 498 -11.81 -37.65 1.97
C LEU A 498 -10.66 -38.08 1.06
N ALA A 499 -10.66 -37.70 -0.21
CA ALA A 499 -9.53 -37.87 -1.12
C ALA A 499 -8.39 -36.90 -0.75
N VAL A 500 -7.64 -37.22 0.30
CA VAL A 500 -6.61 -36.40 0.98
C VAL A 500 -5.62 -35.70 0.05
N ASN A 501 -5.40 -36.19 -1.17
CA ASN A 501 -4.41 -35.63 -2.10
C ASN A 501 -4.99 -34.69 -3.17
N SER A 502 -6.29 -34.71 -3.45
CA SER A 502 -6.87 -33.83 -4.48
C SER A 502 -7.15 -32.42 -3.95
N THR A 503 -7.21 -32.21 -2.63
CA THR A 503 -7.62 -30.95 -2.00
C THR A 503 -6.48 -30.14 -1.37
N ILE A 504 -5.22 -30.47 -1.64
CA ILE A 504 -4.10 -29.71 -1.07
C ILE A 504 -3.53 -28.76 -2.11
N SER A 505 -3.64 -27.45 -1.86
CA SER A 505 -2.93 -26.43 -2.64
C SER A 505 -1.86 -25.75 -1.82
N THR A 506 -0.97 -25.04 -2.51
CA THR A 506 0.11 -24.27 -1.87
C THR A 506 -0.29 -22.81 -1.78
N ALA A 507 -0.23 -22.24 -0.57
CA ALA A 507 -0.42 -20.83 -0.33
C ALA A 507 0.86 -20.14 0.15
N ILE A 508 0.97 -18.85 -0.14
CA ILE A 508 1.98 -17.94 0.35
C ILE A 508 1.24 -16.91 1.23
N PRO A 509 1.36 -16.97 2.56
CA PRO A 509 0.68 -16.05 3.46
C PRO A 509 1.13 -14.61 3.22
N ALA A 510 0.19 -13.66 3.23
CA ALA A 510 0.52 -12.25 3.26
C ALA A 510 0.95 -11.85 4.67
N VAL A 511 2.10 -11.17 4.75
CA VAL A 511 2.59 -10.61 5.99
C VAL A 511 2.27 -9.13 6.01
N SER A 512 1.54 -8.70 7.05
CA SER A 512 1.27 -7.29 7.29
C SER A 512 2.59 -6.57 7.58
N ARG A 513 2.82 -5.48 6.86
CA ARG A 513 3.98 -4.60 6.97
C ARG A 513 3.52 -3.15 7.04
N ILE A 514 4.42 -2.31 7.49
CA ILE A 514 4.21 -0.86 7.47
C ILE A 514 5.23 -0.30 6.49
N GLN A 515 4.77 0.11 5.31
CA GLN A 515 5.62 0.65 4.27
C GLN A 515 5.82 2.15 4.47
N ALA A 516 7.07 2.60 4.41
CA ALA A 516 7.40 4.01 4.41
C ALA A 516 7.12 4.64 3.04
N SER A 517 6.40 5.76 3.04
CA SER A 517 6.17 6.64 1.89
C SER A 517 6.78 8.00 2.20
N VAL A 518 7.76 8.42 1.41
CA VAL A 518 8.55 9.63 1.70
C VAL A 518 8.13 10.80 0.81
N SER A 519 7.84 11.94 1.43
CA SER A 519 7.62 13.20 0.73
C SER A 519 8.95 13.84 0.34
N ASN A 520 9.40 13.58 -0.89
CA ASN A 520 10.62 14.19 -1.45
C ASN A 520 10.62 15.71 -1.33
N THR A 521 9.47 16.37 -1.53
CA THR A 521 9.34 17.83 -1.36
C THR A 521 9.74 18.28 0.04
N ARG A 522 9.29 17.57 1.09
CA ARG A 522 9.64 17.92 2.48
C ARG A 522 11.11 17.64 2.78
N VAL A 523 11.66 16.53 2.27
CA VAL A 523 13.09 16.18 2.43
C VAL A 523 13.98 17.22 1.76
N PHE A 524 13.71 17.59 0.50
CA PHE A 524 14.53 18.56 -0.22
C PHE A 524 14.30 20.00 0.24
N ALA A 525 13.10 20.35 0.74
CA ALA A 525 12.89 21.62 1.42
C ALA A 525 13.72 21.70 2.70
N TRP A 526 13.75 20.63 3.50
CA TRP A 526 14.63 20.55 4.67
C TRP A 526 16.10 20.71 4.28
N LEU A 527 16.58 19.97 3.27
CA LEU A 527 17.95 20.09 2.77
C LEU A 527 18.27 21.51 2.28
N GLY A 528 17.37 22.10 1.50
CA GLY A 528 17.54 23.46 0.98
C GLY A 528 17.67 24.49 2.10
N VAL A 529 16.84 24.39 3.15
CA VAL A 529 17.00 25.24 4.33
C VAL A 529 18.30 24.92 5.06
N SER A 530 18.65 23.65 5.27
CA SER A 530 19.92 23.24 5.90
C SER A 530 21.15 23.81 5.20
N LEU A 531 21.16 23.89 3.86
CA LEU A 531 22.26 24.47 3.08
C LEU A 531 22.41 25.99 3.25
N LEU A 532 21.43 26.70 3.80
CA LEU A 532 21.57 28.11 4.17
C LEU A 532 22.68 28.32 5.21
N ILE A 533 23.00 27.32 6.05
CA ILE A 533 24.13 27.44 6.98
C ILE A 533 25.46 27.51 6.23
N SER A 534 25.61 26.77 5.13
CA SER A 534 26.81 26.79 4.29
C SER A 534 26.93 28.12 3.56
N VAL A 535 25.82 28.68 3.10
CA VAL A 535 25.75 30.05 2.57
C VAL A 535 26.18 31.07 3.65
N SER A 536 25.74 30.88 4.90
CA SER A 536 26.13 31.72 6.04
C SER A 536 27.66 31.71 6.26
N GLY A 537 28.30 30.55 6.07
CA GLY A 537 29.74 30.38 6.11
C GLY A 537 30.48 31.10 4.98
N LEU A 538 29.97 30.99 3.76
CA LEU A 538 30.52 31.70 2.60
C LEU A 538 30.42 33.22 2.78
N LEU A 539 29.28 33.71 3.26
CA LEU A 539 29.10 35.13 3.56
C LEU A 539 30.08 35.61 4.65
N LEU A 540 30.30 34.81 5.69
CA LEU A 540 31.29 35.11 6.74
C LEU A 540 32.72 35.12 6.19
N ALA A 541 33.06 34.24 5.26
CA ALA A 541 34.37 34.19 4.61
C ALA A 541 34.62 35.37 3.65
N VAL A 542 33.58 35.89 3.00
CA VAL A 542 33.67 37.06 2.10
C VAL A 542 33.69 38.39 2.88
N LEU A 543 33.18 38.40 4.12
CA LEU A 543 33.07 39.59 4.95
C LEU A 543 34.38 40.40 5.06
N PRO A 544 35.57 39.79 5.31
CA PRO A 544 36.83 40.53 5.42
C PRO A 544 37.26 41.21 4.11
N SER A 545 37.03 40.55 2.96
CA SER A 545 37.35 41.10 1.64
C SER A 545 36.52 42.34 1.31
N ILE A 546 35.30 42.40 1.83
CA ILE A 546 34.45 43.59 1.68
C ILE A 546 34.95 44.69 2.62
N ILE A 547 35.35 44.36 3.87
CA ILE A 547 35.74 45.31 4.93
C ILE A 547 36.95 46.18 4.58
N GLY A 548 37.87 45.73 3.71
CA GLY A 548 38.93 46.58 3.15
C GLY A 548 39.67 47.40 4.21
N GLY A 549 40.33 46.74 5.16
CA GLY A 549 41.06 47.46 6.22
C GLY A 549 41.10 46.81 7.60
N LEU A 550 40.75 45.53 7.73
CA LEU A 550 41.01 44.80 8.97
C LEU A 550 42.53 44.59 9.08
N SER A 551 43.20 45.47 9.85
CA SER A 551 44.65 45.38 10.09
C SER A 551 44.98 43.97 10.59
N SER A 552 45.95 43.30 9.97
CA SER A 552 46.42 41.97 10.37
C SER A 552 46.73 41.88 11.87
N LYS A 553 47.15 43.00 12.48
CA LYS A 553 47.42 43.13 13.92
C LYS A 553 46.19 42.90 14.80
N VAL A 554 45.03 43.44 14.43
CA VAL A 554 43.79 43.26 15.20
C VAL A 554 43.37 41.79 15.17
N MET A 555 43.58 41.12 14.04
CA MET A 555 43.30 39.69 13.93
C MET A 555 44.25 38.83 14.74
N GLU A 556 45.54 39.17 14.80
CA GLU A 556 46.50 38.46 15.67
C GLU A 556 46.12 38.60 17.15
N GLU A 557 45.68 39.79 17.56
CA GLU A 557 45.24 40.05 18.95
C GLU A 557 43.99 39.24 19.31
N ILE A 558 42.98 39.22 18.44
CA ILE A 558 41.76 38.42 18.60
C ILE A 558 42.07 36.91 18.62
N VAL A 559 42.96 36.44 17.74
CA VAL A 559 43.35 35.02 17.69
C VAL A 559 44.02 34.62 19.00
N LYS A 560 44.88 35.49 19.54
CA LYS A 560 45.59 35.25 20.79
C LYS A 560 44.64 35.22 21.98
N GLU A 561 43.76 36.22 22.11
CA GLU A 561 42.75 36.29 23.17
C GLU A 561 41.83 35.05 23.14
N ALA A 562 41.33 34.66 21.97
CA ALA A 562 40.50 33.46 21.85
C ALA A 562 41.26 32.16 22.14
N GLN A 563 42.59 32.13 21.94
CA GLN A 563 43.43 30.98 22.27
C GLN A 563 43.70 30.90 23.78
N ASP A 564 43.88 32.05 24.42
CA ASP A 564 44.07 32.17 25.87
C ASP A 564 42.77 31.77 26.62
N ASP A 565 41.61 32.31 26.23
CA ASP A 565 40.29 31.94 26.76
C ASP A 565 39.99 30.44 26.54
N GLY A 566 40.34 29.93 25.34
CA GLY A 566 40.16 28.53 25.00
C GLY A 566 41.01 27.59 25.86
N GLN A 567 42.24 27.98 26.21
CA GLN A 567 43.09 27.24 27.13
C GLN A 567 42.54 27.28 28.56
N GLU A 568 42.02 28.42 29.01
CA GLU A 568 41.41 28.55 30.33
C GLU A 568 40.21 27.60 30.49
N ILE A 569 39.28 27.59 29.52
CA ILE A 569 38.13 26.68 29.52
C ILE A 569 38.57 25.20 29.49
N LEU A 570 39.59 24.87 28.70
CA LEU A 570 40.13 23.51 28.65
C LEU A 570 40.75 23.11 30.00
N ASN A 571 41.52 24.00 30.63
CA ASN A 571 42.12 23.74 31.94
C ASN A 571 41.04 23.54 33.02
N ASP A 572 39.98 24.35 33.01
CA ASP A 572 38.84 24.20 33.92
C ASP A 572 38.08 22.87 33.69
N PHE A 573 37.94 22.44 32.44
CA PHE A 573 37.29 21.18 32.10
C PHE A 573 38.11 19.94 32.53
N TRP A 574 39.44 20.05 32.56
CA TRP A 574 40.33 18.97 33.05
C TRP A 574 40.46 18.93 34.59
N CYS A 575 40.02 19.97 35.29
CA CYS A 575 39.97 20.00 36.74
C CYS A 575 38.68 19.40 37.34
N PHE A 576 37.71 19.04 36.50
CA PHE A 576 36.52 18.25 36.84
C PHE A 576 36.70 16.79 36.41
#